data_AF-A0A916SMH3-F1
#
_entry.id   AF-A0A916SMH3-F1
#
_cell.length_a   1.000
_cell.length_b   1.000
_cell.length_c   1.000
_cell.angle_alpha   90.00
_cell.angle_beta   90.00
_cell.angle_gamma   90.00
#
_symmetry.space_group_name_H-M   'P 1'
#
loop_
_entity.id
_entity.type
_entity.pdbx_description
1 polymer ?
#
loop_
_entity_poly.entity_id
_entity_poly.type
_entity_poly.pdbx_seq_one_letter_code
_entity_poly.pdbx_strand_id
1 'polypeptide(L)'
;MSDSLSQLSNVATAIGVGVAAWQLWLAQKQSVTSFEDSFTKEYRVLASRLPTKALLGEVLSDHEHDESFDEFYHYFDLCNEQVFLWKSKRISEKTWRFWKDGMASHMKRPAFQRAWSEIASRSDGDFSELKSLFPPCSPRQKRS
;
A
#
# COMPACT_ATOMS: atom_id res chain seq x y z
N MET A 1 -57.38 18.70 8.48
CA MET A 1 -56.17 19.52 8.28
C MET A 1 -54.96 19.01 9.07
N SER A 2 -55.14 18.34 10.22
CA SER A 2 -54.04 17.75 11.01
C SER A 2 -53.29 16.62 10.29
N ASP A 3 -54.01 15.72 9.62
CA ASP A 3 -53.43 14.50 9.04
C ASP A 3 -52.50 14.81 7.86
N SER A 4 -52.86 15.78 7.02
CA SER A 4 -52.04 16.21 5.87
C SER A 4 -50.70 16.82 6.31
N LEU A 5 -50.67 17.57 7.42
CA LEU A 5 -49.44 18.14 7.97
C LEU A 5 -48.52 17.07 8.56
N SER A 6 -49.09 16.08 9.26
CA SER A 6 -48.32 14.96 9.80
C SER A 6 -47.69 14.08 8.72
N GLN A 7 -48.42 13.82 7.63
CA GLN A 7 -47.93 13.05 6.48
C GLN A 7 -46.84 13.82 5.72
N LEU A 8 -46.99 15.13 5.52
CA LEU A 8 -45.96 15.99 4.93
C LEU A 8 -44.67 16.01 5.76
N SER A 9 -44.80 16.08 7.09
CA SER A 9 -43.66 16.03 8.00
C SER A 9 -42.91 14.69 7.90
N ASN A 10 -43.63 13.57 7.88
CA ASN A 10 -43.03 12.24 7.80
C ASN A 10 -42.28 12.04 6.47
N VAL A 11 -42.84 12.53 5.36
CA VAL A 11 -42.17 12.50 4.04
C VAL A 11 -40.91 13.37 4.05
N ALA A 12 -40.97 14.57 4.62
CA ALA A 12 -39.80 15.45 4.74
C ALA A 12 -38.68 14.84 5.60
N THR A 13 -39.02 14.20 6.72
CA THR A 13 -38.06 13.47 7.56
C THR A 13 -37.44 12.30 6.80
N ALA A 14 -38.24 11.50 6.09
CA ALA A 14 -37.74 10.38 5.30
C ALA A 14 -36.76 10.83 4.20
N ILE A 15 -37.08 11.93 3.49
CA ILE A 15 -36.18 12.55 2.51
C ILE A 15 -34.89 13.03 3.20
N GLY A 16 -35.00 13.72 4.34
CA GLY A 16 -33.85 14.19 5.10
C GLY A 16 -32.91 13.07 5.53
N VAL A 17 -33.46 11.96 6.05
CA VAL A 17 -32.69 10.76 6.41
C VAL A 17 -32.04 10.14 5.18
N GLY A 18 -32.76 10.07 4.04
CA GLY A 18 -32.21 9.58 2.78
C GLY A 18 -31.02 10.41 2.28
N VAL A 19 -31.13 11.74 2.32
CA VAL A 19 -30.04 12.66 1.99
C VAL A 19 -28.87 12.49 2.94
N ALA A 20 -29.11 12.41 4.26
CA ALA A 20 -28.07 12.22 5.25
C ALA A 20 -27.32 10.89 5.06
N ALA A 21 -28.03 9.79 4.80
CA ALA A 21 -27.43 8.50 4.49
C ALA A 21 -26.55 8.55 3.23
N TRP A 22 -27.02 9.26 2.19
CA TRP A 22 -26.24 9.47 0.97
C TRP A 22 -24.98 10.31 1.22
N GLN A 23 -25.09 11.38 2.02
CA GLN A 23 -23.93 12.20 2.40
C GLN A 23 -22.89 11.40 3.17
N LEU A 24 -23.30 10.55 4.13
CA LEU A 24 -22.39 9.66 4.85
C LEU A 24 -21.67 8.69 3.91
N TRP A 25 -22.39 8.13 2.93
CA TRP A 25 -21.80 7.26 1.93
C TRP A 25 -20.76 7.99 1.05
N LEU A 26 -21.05 9.20 0.60
CA LEU A 26 -20.11 10.03 -0.17
C LEU A 26 -18.87 10.40 0.67
N ALA A 27 -19.08 10.79 1.94
CA ALA A 27 -17.99 11.12 2.86
C ALA A 27 -17.06 9.94 3.11
N GLN A 28 -17.62 8.74 3.30
CA GLN A 28 -16.83 7.51 3.44
C GLN A 28 -16.02 7.24 2.17
N LYS A 29 -16.62 7.38 0.99
CA LYS A 29 -15.92 7.17 -0.29
C LYS A 29 -14.76 8.16 -0.47
N GLN A 30 -14.99 9.44 -0.16
CA GLN A 30 -13.96 10.46 -0.22
C GLN A 30 -12.82 10.19 0.77
N SER A 31 -13.14 9.75 1.99
CA SER A 31 -12.15 9.40 3.01
C SER A 31 -11.22 8.27 2.54
N VAL A 32 -11.77 7.21 1.94
CA VAL A 32 -10.97 6.11 1.36
C VAL A 32 -10.06 6.63 0.24
N THR A 33 -10.58 7.43 -0.69
CA THR A 33 -9.76 7.99 -1.77
C THR A 33 -8.63 8.87 -1.25
N SER A 34 -8.91 9.78 -0.30
CA SER A 34 -7.87 10.63 0.29
C SER A 34 -6.82 9.85 1.07
N PHE A 35 -7.21 8.74 1.71
CA PHE A 35 -6.29 7.81 2.35
C PHE A 35 -5.40 7.07 1.33
N GLU A 36 -5.96 6.57 0.24
CA GLU A 36 -5.18 5.94 -0.84
C GLU A 36 -4.20 6.94 -1.52
N ASP A 37 -4.63 8.20 -1.67
CA ASP A 37 -3.79 9.26 -2.22
C ASP A 37 -2.60 9.61 -1.30
N SER A 38 -2.74 9.51 0.03
CA SER A 38 -1.62 9.78 0.94
C SER A 38 -0.50 8.75 0.78
N PHE A 39 -0.85 7.46 0.67
CA PHE A 39 0.11 6.39 0.38
C PHE A 39 0.75 6.55 -0.99
N THR A 40 0.00 7.00 -1.99
CA THR A 40 0.55 7.29 -3.31
C THR A 40 1.58 8.42 -3.27
N LYS A 41 1.36 9.45 -2.46
CA LYS A 41 2.31 10.55 -2.26
C LYS A 41 3.57 10.07 -1.54
N GLU A 42 3.40 9.32 -0.47
CA GLU A 42 4.51 8.74 0.30
C GLU A 42 5.39 7.84 -0.58
N TYR A 43 4.75 6.95 -1.36
CA TYR A 43 5.45 6.13 -2.35
C TYR A 43 6.25 6.98 -3.34
N ARG A 44 5.71 8.09 -3.85
CA ARG A 44 6.44 8.96 -4.81
C ARG A 44 7.66 9.61 -4.18
N VAL A 45 7.56 10.05 -2.92
CA VAL A 45 8.71 10.59 -2.18
C VAL A 45 9.78 9.53 -2.02
N LEU A 46 9.40 8.33 -1.60
CA LEU A 46 10.31 7.21 -1.40
C LEU A 46 10.96 6.74 -2.72
N ALA A 47 10.15 6.56 -3.76
CA ALA A 47 10.62 6.17 -5.08
C ALA A 47 11.60 7.18 -5.70
N SER A 48 11.52 8.47 -5.31
CA SER A 48 12.48 9.49 -5.76
C SER A 48 13.87 9.36 -5.14
N ARG A 49 13.99 8.63 -4.03
CA ARG A 49 15.26 8.36 -3.32
C ARG A 49 15.88 7.02 -3.70
N LEU A 50 15.07 6.10 -4.23
CA LEU A 50 15.56 4.82 -4.73
C LEU A 50 16.53 5.03 -5.91
N PRO A 51 17.62 4.25 -6.00
CA PRO A 51 18.56 4.37 -7.09
C PRO A 51 17.89 4.15 -8.45
N THR A 52 18.05 5.09 -9.38
CA THR A 52 17.49 4.97 -10.74
C THR A 52 17.95 3.69 -11.43
N LYS A 53 19.20 3.27 -11.24
CA LYS A 53 19.72 1.99 -11.75
C LYS A 53 18.88 0.80 -11.28
N ALA A 54 18.55 0.76 -9.99
CA ALA A 54 17.65 -0.25 -9.44
C ALA A 54 16.26 -0.16 -10.04
N LEU A 55 15.74 1.05 -10.27
CA LEU A 55 14.44 1.27 -10.91
C LEU A 55 14.41 0.87 -12.40
N LEU A 56 15.56 0.87 -13.08
CA LEU A 56 15.69 0.42 -14.46
C LEU A 56 16.01 -1.07 -14.58
N GLY A 57 16.19 -1.78 -13.46
CA GLY A 57 16.48 -3.21 -13.43
C GLY A 57 17.96 -3.55 -13.59
N GLU A 58 18.84 -2.56 -13.45
CA GLU A 58 20.29 -2.77 -13.43
C GLU A 58 20.74 -3.39 -12.09
N VAL A 59 21.94 -3.98 -12.11
CA VAL A 59 22.59 -4.49 -10.90
C VAL A 59 23.36 -3.34 -10.25
N LEU A 60 23.17 -3.17 -8.94
CA LEU A 60 23.97 -2.24 -8.15
C LEU A 60 25.29 -2.89 -7.74
N SER A 61 26.37 -2.12 -7.75
CA SER A 61 27.61 -2.49 -7.07
C SER A 61 27.40 -2.61 -5.56
N ASP A 62 28.32 -3.25 -4.85
CA ASP A 62 28.23 -3.39 -3.40
C ASP A 62 28.17 -2.03 -2.68
N HIS A 63 28.97 -1.06 -3.12
CA HIS A 63 28.94 0.31 -2.60
C HIS A 63 27.58 0.99 -2.83
N GLU A 64 27.05 0.95 -4.06
CA GLU A 64 25.74 1.56 -4.37
C GLU A 64 24.60 0.88 -3.60
N HIS A 65 24.68 -0.44 -3.40
CA HIS A 65 23.72 -1.20 -2.61
C HIS A 65 23.75 -0.76 -1.15
N ASP A 66 24.94 -0.67 -0.55
CA ASP A 66 25.10 -0.27 0.85
C ASP A 66 24.65 1.18 1.07
N GLU A 67 24.99 2.11 0.15
CA GLU A 67 24.56 3.51 0.22
C GLU A 67 23.04 3.70 0.12
N SER A 68 22.33 2.79 -0.55
CA SER A 68 20.89 2.88 -0.79
C SER A 68 20.06 1.89 0.03
N PHE A 69 20.70 1.13 0.91
CA PHE A 69 20.08 0.03 1.65
C PHE A 69 18.91 0.51 2.52
N ASP A 70 19.06 1.66 3.19
CA ASP A 70 18.01 2.26 4.01
C ASP A 70 16.77 2.65 3.19
N GLU A 71 16.96 3.14 1.96
CA GLU A 71 15.84 3.48 1.07
C GLU A 71 15.10 2.23 0.59
N PHE A 72 15.81 1.11 0.37
CA PHE A 72 15.15 -0.18 0.14
C PHE A 72 14.37 -0.65 1.37
N TYR A 73 14.92 -0.47 2.58
CA TYR A 73 14.22 -0.81 3.82
C TYR A 73 12.90 -0.05 3.93
N HIS A 74 12.93 1.27 3.78
CA HIS A 74 11.72 2.09 3.81
C HIS A 74 10.73 1.68 2.71
N TYR A 75 11.21 1.34 1.52
CA TYR A 75 10.34 0.87 0.43
C TYR A 75 9.58 -0.40 0.83
N PHE A 76 10.28 -1.39 1.41
CA PHE A 76 9.65 -2.63 1.83
C PHE A 76 8.74 -2.44 3.04
N ASP A 77 9.02 -1.47 3.90
CA ASP A 77 8.19 -1.17 5.07
C ASP A 77 6.84 -0.59 4.64
N LEU A 78 6.89 0.38 3.72
CA LEU A 78 5.70 0.90 3.06
C LEU A 78 4.90 -0.21 2.35
N CYS A 79 5.60 -1.12 1.64
CA CYS A 79 4.93 -2.23 0.96
C CYS A 79 4.25 -3.17 1.97
N ASN A 80 4.90 -3.46 3.10
CA ASN A 80 4.34 -4.28 4.17
C ASN A 80 3.08 -3.66 4.77
N GLU A 81 3.10 -2.36 5.06
CA GLU A 81 1.91 -1.63 5.54
C GLU A 81 0.78 -1.67 4.50
N GLN A 82 1.10 -1.48 3.21
CA GLN A 82 0.11 -1.58 2.13
C GLN A 82 -0.56 -2.97 2.07
N VAL A 83 0.20 -4.06 2.31
CA VAL A 83 -0.37 -5.41 2.41
C VAL A 83 -1.30 -5.53 3.64
N PHE A 84 -0.86 -5.04 4.80
CA PHE A 84 -1.67 -5.03 6.02
C PHE A 84 -3.01 -4.30 5.82
N LEU A 85 -2.98 -3.13 5.18
CA LEU A 85 -4.17 -2.32 4.91
C LEU A 85 -5.15 -3.01 3.97
N TRP A 86 -4.65 -3.71 2.95
CA TRP A 86 -5.49 -4.53 2.08
C TRP A 86 -6.14 -5.69 2.84
N LYS A 87 -5.38 -6.45 3.63
CA LYS A 87 -5.91 -7.54 4.46
C LYS A 87 -6.97 -7.04 5.44
N SER A 88 -6.80 -5.81 5.93
CA SER A 88 -7.74 -5.12 6.82
C SER A 88 -8.91 -4.45 6.09
N LYS A 89 -9.04 -4.60 4.77
CA LYS A 89 -10.09 -4.00 3.91
C LYS A 89 -10.18 -2.46 4.02
N ARG A 90 -9.05 -1.79 4.29
CA ARG A 90 -8.97 -0.33 4.44
C ARG A 90 -8.71 0.41 3.12
N ILE A 91 -8.35 -0.32 2.08
CA ILE A 91 -8.22 0.20 0.72
C ILE A 91 -9.13 -0.57 -0.24
N SER A 92 -9.43 0.06 -1.36
CA SER A 92 -10.21 -0.55 -2.43
C SER A 92 -9.43 -1.65 -3.14
N GLU A 93 -10.15 -2.67 -3.61
CA GLU A 93 -9.56 -3.78 -4.37
C GLU A 93 -8.91 -3.31 -5.67
N LYS A 94 -9.44 -2.24 -6.28
CA LYS A 94 -8.85 -1.61 -7.47
C LYS A 94 -7.46 -1.06 -7.17
N THR A 95 -7.33 -0.31 -6.08
CA THR A 95 -6.07 0.30 -5.65
C THR A 95 -5.06 -0.77 -5.25
N TRP A 96 -5.50 -1.76 -4.47
CA TRP A 96 -4.64 -2.89 -4.09
C TRP A 96 -4.03 -3.61 -5.29
N ARG A 97 -4.84 -3.96 -6.29
CA ARG A 97 -4.34 -4.62 -7.51
C ARG A 97 -3.24 -3.80 -8.18
N PHE A 98 -3.45 -2.49 -8.33
CA PHE A 98 -2.46 -1.60 -8.94
C PHE A 98 -1.16 -1.55 -8.13
N TRP A 99 -1.24 -1.42 -6.81
CA TRP A 99 -0.07 -1.42 -5.93
C TRP A 99 0.67 -2.76 -5.97
N LYS A 100 -0.05 -3.87 -5.86
CA LYS A 100 0.52 -5.23 -5.89
C LYS A 100 1.25 -5.50 -7.21
N ASP A 101 0.70 -5.07 -8.34
CA ASP A 101 1.35 -5.21 -9.65
C ASP A 101 2.65 -4.40 -9.71
N GLY A 102 2.65 -3.17 -9.16
CA GLY A 102 3.85 -2.34 -9.03
C GLY A 102 4.93 -2.99 -8.15
N MET A 103 4.54 -3.51 -6.97
CA MET A 103 5.43 -4.27 -6.09
C MET A 103 6.03 -5.48 -6.80
N ALA A 104 5.18 -6.28 -7.48
CA ALA A 104 5.62 -7.46 -8.20
C ALA A 104 6.61 -7.13 -9.32
N SER A 105 6.47 -5.97 -9.97
CA SER A 105 7.42 -5.46 -10.96
C SER A 105 8.77 -5.14 -10.33
N HIS A 106 8.78 -4.40 -9.21
CA HIS A 106 10.01 -4.07 -8.48
C HIS A 106 10.71 -5.31 -7.92
N MET A 107 9.96 -6.25 -7.32
CA MET A 107 10.47 -7.50 -6.75
C MET A 107 11.13 -8.45 -7.77
N LYS A 108 10.95 -8.23 -9.06
CA LYS A 108 11.64 -8.98 -10.13
C LYS A 108 13.01 -8.41 -10.47
N ARG A 109 13.34 -7.20 -10.00
CA ARG A 109 14.58 -6.51 -10.35
C ARG A 109 15.73 -6.99 -9.46
N PRO A 110 16.96 -7.14 -9.99
CA PRO A 110 18.08 -7.72 -9.25
C PRO A 110 18.41 -6.97 -7.94
N ALA A 111 18.45 -5.64 -7.99
CA ALA A 111 18.74 -4.81 -6.81
C ALA A 111 17.70 -4.99 -5.69
N PHE A 112 16.41 -5.00 -6.05
CA PHE A 112 15.32 -5.22 -5.10
C PHE A 112 15.34 -6.65 -4.54
N GLN A 113 15.63 -7.66 -5.35
CA GLN A 113 15.75 -9.05 -4.86
C GLN A 113 16.88 -9.21 -3.86
N ARG A 114 18.04 -8.60 -4.15
CA ARG A 114 19.20 -8.60 -3.24
C ARG A 114 18.84 -7.94 -1.92
N ALA A 115 18.35 -6.71 -1.95
CA ALA A 115 17.96 -5.97 -0.75
C ALA A 115 16.85 -6.68 0.04
N TRP A 116 15.83 -7.20 -0.65
CA TRP A 116 14.74 -7.91 0.01
C TRP A 116 15.21 -9.17 0.72
N SER A 117 16.06 -9.97 0.08
CA SER A 117 16.59 -11.20 0.69
C SER A 117 17.42 -10.89 1.93
N GLU A 118 18.21 -9.82 1.88
CA GLU A 118 19.03 -9.36 3.00
C GLU A 118 18.18 -8.82 4.16
N ILE A 119 17.27 -7.88 3.89
CA ILE A 119 16.38 -7.30 4.89
C ILE A 119 15.52 -8.38 5.54
N ALA A 120 14.91 -9.26 4.74
CA ALA A 120 14.06 -10.33 5.25
C ALA A 120 14.82 -11.34 6.12
N SER A 121 16.12 -11.52 5.88
CA SER A 121 17.00 -12.39 6.69
C SER A 121 17.43 -11.79 8.02
N ARG A 122 17.49 -10.45 8.11
CA ARG A 122 17.91 -9.71 9.30
C ARG A 122 16.73 -9.30 10.18
N SER A 123 15.51 -9.31 9.64
CA SER A 123 14.28 -8.97 10.34
C SER A 123 13.63 -10.19 10.97
N ASP A 124 13.85 -10.37 12.27
CA ASP A 124 13.20 -11.41 13.08
C ASP A 124 11.71 -11.12 13.26
N GLY A 125 10.89 -11.67 12.36
CA GLY A 125 9.43 -11.58 12.43
C GLY A 125 8.81 -10.33 11.80
N ASP A 126 9.57 -9.27 11.56
CA ASP A 126 9.06 -8.11 10.83
C ASP A 126 8.77 -8.44 9.36
N PHE A 127 7.95 -7.60 8.73
CA PHE A 127 7.50 -7.76 7.34
C PHE A 127 6.67 -9.03 7.06
N SER A 128 6.00 -9.60 8.06
CA SER A 128 5.21 -10.82 7.93
C SER A 128 4.17 -10.73 6.80
N GLU A 129 3.56 -9.56 6.63
CA GLU A 129 2.53 -9.34 5.62
C GLU A 129 3.13 -9.36 4.21
N LEU A 130 4.23 -8.64 4.00
CA LEU A 130 4.93 -8.64 2.73
C LEU A 130 5.51 -10.02 2.40
N LYS A 131 6.15 -10.68 3.38
CA LYS A 131 6.69 -12.05 3.25
C LYS A 131 5.62 -13.05 2.83
N SER A 132 4.37 -12.89 3.27
CA SER A 132 3.26 -13.77 2.88
C SER A 132 2.90 -13.70 1.39
N LEU A 133 3.23 -12.60 0.71
CA LEU A 133 2.97 -12.41 -0.72
C LEU A 133 4.22 -12.55 -1.59
N PHE A 134 5.34 -12.08 -1.08
CA PHE A 134 6.63 -12.05 -1.76
C PHE A 134 7.70 -12.67 -0.86
N PRO A 135 7.76 -14.01 -0.77
CA PRO A 135 8.78 -14.67 0.05
C PRO A 135 10.18 -14.30 -0.46
N PRO A 136 11.15 -14.01 0.43
CA PRO A 136 12.51 -13.70 0.02
C PRO A 136 13.11 -14.89 -0.73
N CYS A 137 13.96 -14.61 -1.70
CA CYS A 137 14.66 -15.67 -2.41
C CYS A 137 15.60 -16.36 -1.40
N SER A 138 15.46 -17.67 -1.23
CA SER A 138 16.28 -18.40 -0.27
C SER A 138 17.75 -18.14 -0.58
N PRO A 139 18.55 -17.61 0.36
CA PRO A 139 19.96 -17.47 0.13
C PRO A 139 20.50 -18.89 -0.09
N ARG A 140 20.94 -19.18 -1.32
CA ARG A 140 21.77 -20.37 -1.56
C ARG A 140 22.89 -20.28 -0.54
N GLN A 141 22.85 -21.17 0.46
CA GLN A 141 23.95 -21.37 1.40
C GLN A 141 25.21 -21.49 0.54
N LYS A 142 26.08 -20.47 0.59
CA LYS A 142 27.44 -20.61 0.10
C LYS A 142 28.05 -21.70 0.97
N ARG A 143 28.05 -22.93 0.45
CA ARG A 143 28.81 -24.05 1.02
C ARG A 143 30.27 -23.60 1.01
N SER A 144 30.75 -23.24 2.21
CA SER A 144 32.17 -23.22 2.55
C SER A 144 32.79 -24.58 2.30
#